data_AF-A0A939AX72-F1
#
_entry.id   AF-A0A939AX72-F1
#
_cell.length_a   1.000
_cell.length_b   1.000
_cell.length_c   1.000
_cell.angle_alpha   90.00
_cell.angle_beta   90.00
_cell.angle_gamma   90.00
#
_symmetry.space_group_name_H-M   'P 1'
#
loop_
_entity.id
_entity.type
_entity.pdbx_description
1 polymer ?
#
loop_
_entity_poly.entity_id
_entity_poly.type
_entity_poly.pdbx_seq_one_letter_code
_entity_poly.pdbx_strand_id
1 'polypeptide(L)'
;MTLELVEHISQLAHQMTGRRERFLADLIRIRSYTGQEGAAVERTLAELRAIGCDEVWTDSAGNALGRIGHGPRVILYDAHLDTNAVADERE
;
A
#
# COMPACT_ATOMS: atom_id res chain seq x y z
N MET A 1 -21.35 0.81 -15.01
CA MET A 1 -20.32 1.78 -14.59
C MET A 1 -20.22 2.80 -15.71
N THR A 2 -20.57 4.07 -15.46
CA THR A 2 -20.59 5.10 -16.52
C THR A 2 -19.15 5.47 -16.90
N LEU A 3 -18.91 5.77 -18.18
CA LEU A 3 -17.58 6.20 -18.67
C LEU A 3 -17.05 7.42 -17.90
N GLU A 4 -17.96 8.32 -17.51
CA GLU A 4 -17.69 9.53 -16.72
C GLU A 4 -17.02 9.23 -15.36
N LEU A 5 -17.49 8.19 -14.64
CA LEU A 5 -16.90 7.82 -13.35
C LEU A 5 -15.47 7.31 -13.51
N VAL A 6 -15.21 6.52 -14.56
CA VAL A 6 -13.87 5.99 -14.85
C VAL A 6 -12.91 7.12 -15.15
N GLU A 7 -13.35 8.08 -15.96
CA GLU A 7 -12.56 9.26 -16.32
C GLU A 7 -12.23 10.11 -15.08
N HIS A 8 -13.23 10.34 -14.23
CA HIS A 8 -13.04 11.09 -12.99
C HIS A 8 -12.05 10.41 -12.04
N ILE A 9 -12.19 9.09 -11.82
CA ILE A 9 -11.24 8.31 -11.00
C ILE A 9 -9.83 8.38 -11.60
N SER A 10 -9.70 8.31 -12.93
CA SER A 10 -8.40 8.38 -13.61
C SER A 10 -7.74 9.74 -13.42
N GLN A 11 -8.51 10.84 -13.47
CA GLN A 11 -8.01 12.19 -13.20
C GLN A 11 -7.52 12.33 -11.75
N LEU A 12 -8.29 11.86 -10.77
CA LEU A 12 -7.89 11.86 -9.36
C LEU A 12 -6.60 11.02 -9.16
N ALA A 13 -6.53 9.85 -9.77
CA ALA A 13 -5.34 9.00 -9.69
C ALA A 13 -4.10 9.68 -10.29
N HIS A 14 -4.27 10.46 -11.36
CA HIS A 14 -3.19 11.23 -11.98
C HIS A 14 -2.71 12.40 -11.10
N GLN A 15 -3.62 13.08 -10.41
CA GLN A 15 -3.27 14.13 -9.44
C GLN A 15 -2.44 13.59 -8.27
N MET A 16 -2.56 12.30 -7.96
CA MET A 16 -1.80 11.64 -6.90
C MET A 16 -0.43 11.10 -7.34
N THR A 17 -0.05 11.24 -8.63
CA THR A 17 1.18 10.64 -9.20
C THR A 17 2.42 10.89 -8.34
N GLY A 18 2.72 12.14 -8.00
CA GLY A 18 3.93 12.44 -7.22
C GLY A 18 3.92 11.84 -5.81
N ARG A 19 2.76 11.69 -5.16
CA ARG A 19 2.65 10.99 -3.87
C ARG A 19 2.89 9.50 -4.05
N ARG A 20 2.24 8.88 -5.04
CA ARG A 20 2.39 7.45 -5.36
C ARG A 20 3.83 7.08 -5.66
N GLU A 21 4.53 7.88 -6.45
CA GLU A 21 5.94 7.67 -6.78
C GLU A 21 6.83 7.77 -5.55
N ARG A 22 6.60 8.75 -4.66
CA ARG A 22 7.32 8.85 -3.40
C ARG A 22 7.08 7.64 -2.50
N PHE A 23 5.82 7.24 -2.33
CA PHE A 23 5.48 6.06 -1.54
C PHE A 23 6.13 4.79 -2.09
N LEU A 24 6.04 4.55 -3.41
CA LEU A 24 6.69 3.42 -4.06
C LEU A 24 8.21 3.46 -3.88
N ALA A 25 8.83 4.63 -4.06
CA ALA A 25 10.27 4.79 -3.88
C ALA A 25 10.70 4.58 -2.42
N ASP A 26 9.88 4.96 -1.44
CA ASP A 26 10.13 4.67 -0.02
C ASP A 26 10.09 3.16 0.23
N LEU A 27 9.07 2.45 -0.28
CA LEU A 27 8.97 1.00 -0.15
C LEU A 27 10.16 0.27 -0.78
N ILE A 28 10.58 0.66 -1.99
CA ILE A 28 11.75 0.07 -2.68
C ILE A 28 13.03 0.23 -1.86
N ARG A 29 13.20 1.35 -1.13
CA ARG A 29 14.39 1.60 -0.30
C ARG A 29 14.40 0.77 0.99
N ILE A 30 13.25 0.28 1.41
CA ILE A 30 13.13 -0.51 2.63
C ILE A 30 13.42 -1.97 2.27
N ARG A 31 14.49 -2.54 2.83
CA ARG A 31 14.68 -4.00 2.79
C ARG A 31 13.52 -4.67 3.53
N SER A 32 12.80 -5.54 2.83
CA SER A 32 11.63 -6.25 3.36
C SER A 32 11.68 -7.73 2.98
N TYR A 33 12.74 -8.46 3.32
CA TYR A 33 12.74 -9.91 3.05
C TYR A 33 11.64 -10.61 3.82
N THR A 34 11.24 -11.80 3.36
CA THR A 34 10.24 -12.61 4.07
C THR A 34 10.62 -12.76 5.55
N GLY A 35 9.74 -12.33 6.46
CA GLY A 35 9.94 -12.27 7.91
C GLY A 35 10.66 -11.01 8.44
N GLN A 36 10.96 -10.03 7.59
CA GLN A 36 11.64 -8.76 7.90
C GLN A 36 10.87 -7.53 7.37
N GLU A 37 9.58 -7.67 7.12
CA GLU A 37 8.73 -6.67 6.46
C GLU A 37 8.34 -5.49 7.36
N GLY A 38 8.63 -5.56 8.67
CA GLY A 38 8.11 -4.62 9.67
C GLY A 38 8.30 -3.13 9.32
N ALA A 39 9.45 -2.75 8.74
CA ALA A 39 9.66 -1.37 8.31
C ALA A 39 8.77 -0.97 7.11
N ALA A 40 8.53 -1.89 6.18
CA ALA A 40 7.63 -1.67 5.04
C ALA A 40 6.16 -1.62 5.49
N VAL A 41 5.80 -2.43 6.50
CA VAL A 41 4.49 -2.40 7.17
C VAL A 41 4.25 -1.03 7.79
N GLU A 42 5.18 -0.52 8.60
CA GLU A 42 5.06 0.81 9.22
C GLU A 42 4.95 1.93 8.18
N ARG A 43 5.74 1.86 7.10
CA ARG A 43 5.65 2.83 6.00
C ARG A 43 4.28 2.76 5.32
N THR A 44 3.72 1.58 5.14
CA THR A 44 2.39 1.37 4.54
C THR A 44 1.28 1.91 5.44
N LEU A 45 1.32 1.65 6.75
CA LEU A 45 0.36 2.22 7.71
C LEU A 45 0.38 3.75 7.70
N ALA A 46 1.58 4.36 7.61
CA ALA A 46 1.70 5.82 7.48
C ALA A 46 1.02 6.34 6.20
N GLU A 47 1.14 5.63 5.07
CA GLU A 47 0.45 6.00 3.83
C GLU A 47 -1.07 5.86 3.95
N LEU A 48 -1.55 4.74 4.51
CA LEU A 48 -2.99 4.50 4.71
C LEU A 48 -3.63 5.60 5.57
N ARG A 49 -2.93 6.05 6.62
CA ARG A 49 -3.36 7.22 7.42
C ARG A 49 -3.34 8.51 6.60
N ALA A 50 -2.28 8.73 5.80
CA ALA A 50 -2.10 9.95 5.02
C ALA A 50 -3.12 10.11 3.88
N ILE A 51 -3.61 9.00 3.31
CA ILE A 51 -4.68 9.01 2.29
C ILE A 51 -6.08 9.05 2.91
N GLY A 52 -6.20 8.97 4.24
CA GLY A 52 -7.44 9.16 4.97
C GLY A 52 -8.31 7.90 5.08
N CYS A 53 -7.72 6.71 5.24
CA CYS A 53 -8.50 5.53 5.63
C CYS A 53 -9.19 5.76 6.98
N ASP A 54 -10.41 5.25 7.12
CA ASP A 54 -11.23 5.38 8.34
C ASP A 54 -10.64 4.59 9.51
N GLU A 55 -10.11 3.40 9.23
CA GLU A 55 -9.41 2.54 10.18
C GLU A 55 -8.05 2.15 9.60
N VAL A 56 -7.00 2.19 10.44
CA VAL A 56 -5.65 1.75 10.08
C VAL A 56 -5.02 1.00 11.25
N TRP A 57 -4.68 -0.27 11.06
CA TRP A 57 -4.17 -1.13 12.12
C TRP A 57 -3.26 -2.24 11.59
N THR A 58 -2.58 -2.91 12.52
CA THR A 58 -1.85 -4.16 12.26
C THR A 58 -2.59 -5.33 12.87
N ASP A 59 -2.63 -6.46 12.16
CA ASP A 59 -3.13 -7.71 12.73
C ASP A 59 -2.02 -8.47 13.48
N SER A 60 -2.36 -9.65 14.01
CA SER A 60 -1.41 -10.51 14.74
C SER A 60 -0.34 -11.13 13.85
N ALA A 61 -0.51 -11.15 12.52
CA ALA A 61 0.48 -11.62 11.58
C ALA A 61 1.45 -10.52 11.14
N GLY A 62 1.17 -9.26 11.50
CA GLY A 62 2.00 -8.11 11.16
C GLY A 62 1.62 -7.45 9.83
N ASN A 63 0.43 -7.73 9.28
CA ASN A 63 -0.03 -7.09 8.05
C ASN A 63 -0.37 -5.61 8.31
N ALA A 64 -0.23 -4.76 7.30
CA ALA A 64 -0.76 -3.39 7.32
C ALA A 64 -2.18 -3.38 6.73
N LEU A 65 -3.18 -3.01 7.53
CA LEU A 65 -4.58 -2.97 7.10
C LEU A 65 -5.11 -1.55 7.10
N GLY A 66 -5.92 -1.24 6.08
CA GLY A 66 -6.67 -0.01 5.95
C GLY A 66 -8.10 -0.28 5.52
N ARG A 67 -9.05 0.45 6.09
CA ARG A 67 -10.47 0.37 5.71
C ARG A 67 -10.99 1.72 5.24
N ILE A 68 -11.84 1.69 4.21
CA ILE A 68 -12.63 2.83 3.75
C ILE A 68 -14.09 2.40 3.73
N GLY A 69 -14.93 3.09 4.50
CA GLY A 69 -16.37 2.89 4.61
C GLY A 69 -16.83 1.71 5.48
N HIS A 70 -18.12 1.72 5.78
CA HIS A 70 -18.79 0.77 6.69
C HIS A 70 -20.01 0.07 6.05
N GLY A 71 -20.02 -0.02 4.71
CA GLY A 71 -21.14 -0.61 3.97
C GLY A 71 -21.26 -2.13 4.14
N PRO A 72 -22.42 -2.72 3.80
CA PRO A 72 -22.68 -4.16 3.95
C PRO A 72 -21.91 -5.04 2.96
N ARG A 73 -21.35 -4.46 1.88
CA ARG A 73 -20.52 -5.16 0.90
C ARG A 73 -19.06 -4.76 1.09
N VAL A 74 -18.19 -5.75 1.24
CA VAL A 74 -16.75 -5.58 1.43
C VAL A 74 -16.01 -5.96 0.15
N ILE A 75 -15.04 -5.14 -0.24
CA ILE A 75 -14.09 -5.42 -1.34
C ILE A 75 -12.70 -5.38 -0.72
N LEU A 76 -11.93 -6.46 -0.89
CA LEU A 76 -10.55 -6.56 -0.41
C LEU A 76 -9.60 -6.29 -1.56
N TYR A 77 -8.65 -5.37 -1.34
CA TYR A 77 -7.45 -5.22 -2.16
C TYR A 77 -6.28 -5.80 -1.38
N ASP A 78 -5.62 -6.80 -1.95
CA ASP A 78 -4.55 -7.55 -1.30
C ASP A 78 -3.25 -7.46 -2.10
N ALA A 79 -2.14 -7.34 -1.38
CA ALA A 79 -0.79 -7.25 -1.92
C ALA A 79 0.23 -7.67 -0.85
N HIS A 80 1.36 -8.25 -1.26
CA HIS A 80 2.43 -8.63 -0.36
C HIS A 80 3.56 -7.58 -0.35
N LEU A 81 4.19 -7.38 0.81
CA LEU A 81 5.29 -6.42 1.02
C LEU A 81 6.68 -7.07 1.01
N ASP A 82 6.72 -8.39 1.11
CA ASP A 82 7.96 -9.13 1.20
C ASP A 82 8.68 -9.20 -0.16
N THR A 83 9.99 -9.30 -0.09
CA THR A 83 10.90 -9.36 -1.23
C THR A 83 11.85 -10.54 -1.09
N ASN A 84 12.41 -10.96 -2.22
CA ASN A 84 13.38 -12.05 -2.22
C ASN A 84 14.76 -11.57 -1.77
N ALA A 85 15.49 -12.43 -1.05
CA ALA A 85 16.91 -12.24 -0.82
C ALA A 85 17.68 -12.25 -2.14
N VAL A 86 18.73 -11.44 -2.25
CA VAL A 86 19.61 -11.45 -3.42
C VAL A 86 20.44 -12.74 -3.36
N ALA A 87 20.32 -13.58 -4.39
CA ALA A 87 20.99 -14.88 -4.43
C ALA A 87 22.49 -14.78 -4.80
N ASP A 88 22.91 -13.70 -5.46
CA ASP A 88 24.29 -13.46 -5.86
C ASP A 88 24.69 -12.00 -5.57
N GLU A 89 25.08 -11.72 -4.32
CA GLU A 89 25.54 -10.38 -3.91
C GLU A 89 26.95 -10.04 -4.43
N ARG A 90 27.58 -10.92 -5.24
CA ARG A 90 29.01 -10.82 -5.64
C ARG A 90 29.27 -10.65 -7.14
N GLU A 91 28.24 -10.56 -7.97
CA GLU A 91 28.32 -10.02 -9.34
C GLU A 91 27.88 -8.56 -9.39
#